data_AF-A0A7S2DY46-F1
#
_entry.id   AF-A0A7S2DY46-F1
#
_cell.length_a   1.000
_cell.length_b   1.000
_cell.length_c   1.000
_cell.angle_alpha   90.00
_cell.angle_beta   90.00
_cell.angle_gamma   90.00
#
_symmetry.space_group_name_H-M   'P 1'
#
loop_
_entity.id
_entity.type
_entity.pdbx_description
1 polymer ?
#
loop_
_entity_poly.entity_id
_entity_poly.type
_entity_poly.pdbx_seq_one_letter_code
_entity_poly.pdbx_strand_id
1 'polypeptide(L)'
;MTESTAKGEEPPPPLVHDSLKKIPLNIRFALTGTLSNAIFLTGYNTTLHQLSGSHTNLPDAYIYSIFYLFFIPISHLLQCLFVWGWPNPYLPSLLSNAPIGLTAMALGTVLTGYLDQIEFNEVMEDFLRDHFAMLAAEDQGGKEEEDETTNYVSYVVMIATGLWGYVLSVLVNTPKTTTKKEEKEKEL
;
A
#
# COMPACT_ATOMS: atom_id res chain seq x y z
N MET A 1 28.81 16.38 -23.94
CA MET A 1 29.91 15.41 -23.75
C MET A 1 29.25 14.09 -23.39
N THR A 2 29.28 13.16 -24.33
CA THR A 2 28.64 11.85 -24.27
C THR A 2 29.54 10.87 -23.53
N GLU A 3 29.21 10.57 -22.27
CA GLU A 3 29.79 9.42 -21.59
C GLU A 3 29.13 8.14 -22.11
N SER A 4 29.98 7.30 -22.70
CA SER A 4 29.69 5.95 -23.13
C SER A 4 29.34 5.10 -21.91
N THR A 5 28.06 4.75 -21.72
CA THR A 5 27.68 3.72 -20.76
C THR A 5 28.00 2.34 -21.33
N ALA A 6 28.58 1.51 -20.49
CA ALA A 6 29.05 0.17 -20.81
C ALA A 6 27.93 -0.73 -21.34
N LYS A 7 28.28 -1.58 -22.32
CA LYS A 7 27.43 -2.64 -22.88
C LYS A 7 26.83 -3.51 -21.78
N GLY A 8 25.50 -3.55 -21.70
CA GLY A 8 24.74 -4.69 -21.18
C GLY A 8 23.84 -4.46 -19.97
N GLU A 9 23.76 -3.25 -19.42
CA GLU A 9 22.69 -2.91 -18.48
C GLU A 9 21.57 -2.21 -19.27
N GLU A 10 20.40 -2.85 -19.36
CA GLU A 10 19.22 -2.15 -19.85
C GLU A 10 19.00 -0.91 -18.98
N PRO A 11 18.71 0.26 -19.58
CA PRO A 11 18.49 1.47 -18.81
C PRO A 11 17.35 1.21 -17.81
N PRO A 12 17.48 1.68 -16.56
CA PRO A 12 16.46 1.46 -15.56
C PRO A 12 15.12 1.99 -16.10
N PRO A 13 14.03 1.22 -15.94
CA PRO A 13 12.75 1.55 -16.57
C PRO A 13 12.33 2.98 -16.21
N PRO A 14 11.80 3.74 -17.19
CA PRO A 14 11.57 5.15 -17.01
C PRO A 14 10.49 5.38 -15.94
N LEU A 15 10.83 6.24 -14.97
CA LEU A 15 9.87 6.83 -14.04
C LEU A 15 9.20 8.04 -14.70
N VAL A 16 8.10 8.52 -14.13
CA VAL A 16 7.39 9.69 -14.66
C VAL A 16 8.25 10.95 -14.71
N HIS A 17 9.23 11.08 -13.80
CA HIS A 17 10.16 12.20 -13.79
C HIS A 17 11.54 11.79 -13.22
N ASP A 18 12.62 12.30 -13.81
CA ASP A 18 13.99 11.94 -13.42
C ASP A 18 14.37 12.37 -12.00
N SER A 19 13.70 13.38 -11.43
CA SER A 19 13.91 13.77 -10.03
C SER A 19 13.58 12.64 -9.05
N LEU A 20 12.68 11.72 -9.41
CA LEU A 20 12.31 10.58 -8.58
C LEU A 20 13.50 9.61 -8.42
N LYS A 21 14.43 9.55 -9.37
CA LYS A 21 15.65 8.74 -9.24
C LYS A 21 16.55 9.20 -8.09
N LYS A 22 16.42 10.46 -7.65
CA LYS A 22 17.18 11.03 -6.53
C LYS A 22 16.56 10.69 -5.16
N ILE A 23 15.33 10.19 -5.14
CA ILE A 23 14.61 9.87 -3.90
C ILE A 23 14.81 8.38 -3.57
N PRO A 24 15.19 8.04 -2.33
CA PRO A 24 15.28 6.65 -1.88
C PRO A 24 14.00 5.84 -2.17
N LEU A 25 14.16 4.57 -2.55
CA LEU A 25 13.07 3.68 -2.96
C LEU A 25 11.99 3.55 -1.88
N ASN A 26 12.40 3.39 -0.62
CA ASN A 26 11.52 3.32 0.55
C ASN A 26 10.67 4.58 0.72
N ILE A 27 11.23 5.77 0.47
CA ILE A 27 10.48 7.04 0.55
C ILE A 27 9.49 7.13 -0.61
N ARG A 28 9.90 6.78 -1.83
CA ARG A 28 9.00 6.75 -3.00
C ARG A 28 7.86 5.77 -2.80
N PHE A 29 8.14 4.59 -2.28
CA PHE A 29 7.14 3.58 -1.98
C PHE A 29 6.15 4.07 -0.92
N ALA A 30 6.65 4.65 0.19
CA ALA A 30 5.79 5.20 1.23
C ALA A 30 4.88 6.32 0.71
N LEU A 31 5.43 7.30 0.00
CA LEU A 31 4.64 8.41 -0.58
C LEU A 31 3.61 7.93 -1.60
N THR A 32 4.00 6.97 -2.46
CA THR A 32 3.09 6.38 -3.44
C THR A 32 2.01 5.56 -2.76
N GLY A 33 2.35 4.84 -1.69
CA GLY A 33 1.41 4.10 -0.84
C GLY A 33 0.39 5.01 -0.18
N THR A 34 0.83 6.12 0.44
CA THR A 34 -0.07 7.13 1.03
C THR A 34 -1.00 7.73 -0.01
N LEU A 35 -0.47 8.12 -1.18
CA LEU A 35 -1.28 8.63 -2.29
C LEU A 35 -2.31 7.57 -2.76
N SER A 36 -1.87 6.33 -2.93
CA SER A 36 -2.73 5.22 -3.34
C SER A 36 -3.85 5.00 -2.31
N ASN A 37 -3.54 5.01 -1.01
CA ASN A 37 -4.54 4.90 0.06
C ASN A 37 -5.52 6.07 0.06
N ALA A 38 -5.06 7.30 -0.12
CA ALA A 38 -5.94 8.47 -0.19
C ALA A 38 -6.93 8.36 -1.36
N ILE A 39 -6.45 7.95 -2.54
CA ILE A 39 -7.30 7.70 -3.72
C ILE A 39 -8.28 6.55 -3.45
N PHE A 40 -7.81 5.47 -2.84
CA PHE A 40 -8.64 4.32 -2.48
C PHE A 40 -9.77 4.72 -1.54
N LEU A 41 -9.45 5.36 -0.41
CA LEU A 41 -10.43 5.76 0.61
C LEU A 41 -11.44 6.75 0.03
N THR A 42 -10.97 7.77 -0.69
CA THR A 42 -11.86 8.77 -1.30
C THR A 42 -12.79 8.11 -2.33
N GLY A 43 -12.24 7.28 -3.21
CA GLY A 43 -13.01 6.60 -4.25
C GLY A 43 -13.98 5.56 -3.69
N TYR A 44 -13.56 4.78 -2.70
CA TYR A 44 -14.39 3.78 -2.04
C TYR A 44 -15.55 4.44 -1.29
N ASN A 45 -15.28 5.46 -0.47
CA ASN A 45 -16.34 6.18 0.25
C ASN A 45 -17.32 6.87 -0.69
N THR A 46 -16.83 7.45 -1.80
CA THR A 46 -17.71 8.02 -2.84
C THR A 46 -18.59 6.94 -3.47
N THR A 47 -18.01 5.77 -3.78
CA THR A 47 -18.71 4.63 -4.38
C THR A 47 -19.76 4.07 -3.43
N LEU A 48 -19.41 3.92 -2.15
CA LEU A 48 -20.29 3.49 -1.07
C LEU A 48 -21.47 4.45 -0.92
N HIS A 49 -21.21 5.77 -0.82
CA HIS A 49 -22.26 6.77 -0.72
C HIS A 49 -23.26 6.72 -1.91
N GLN A 50 -22.75 6.52 -3.13
CA GLN A 50 -23.59 6.44 -4.33
C GLN A 50 -24.40 5.14 -4.41
N LEU A 51 -23.81 4.00 -4.01
CA LEU A 51 -24.43 2.69 -4.17
C LEU A 51 -25.30 2.29 -2.96
N SER A 52 -24.89 2.62 -1.74
CA SER A 52 -25.68 2.36 -0.53
C SER A 52 -26.94 3.23 -0.46
N GLY A 53 -26.93 4.40 -1.09
CA GLY A 53 -28.13 5.25 -1.24
C GLY A 53 -29.09 4.82 -2.36
N SER A 54 -28.70 3.87 -3.21
CA SER A 54 -29.51 3.39 -4.32
C SER A 54 -30.29 2.12 -3.93
N HIS A 55 -31.45 1.87 -4.56
CA HIS A 55 -32.38 0.76 -4.25
C HIS A 55 -31.81 -0.67 -4.34
N THR A 56 -30.49 -0.83 -4.50
CA THR A 56 -29.83 -2.10 -4.80
C THR A 56 -29.40 -2.89 -3.56
N ASN A 57 -29.45 -2.31 -2.34
CA ASN A 57 -29.13 -2.99 -1.07
C ASN A 57 -27.94 -3.98 -1.16
N LEU A 58 -26.86 -3.58 -1.84
CA LEU A 58 -25.67 -4.41 -1.95
C LEU A 58 -24.90 -4.33 -0.63
N PRO A 59 -24.45 -5.48 -0.06
CA PRO A 59 -23.63 -5.42 1.14
C PRO A 59 -22.30 -4.71 0.88
N ASP A 60 -21.81 -3.95 1.85
CA ASP A 60 -20.58 -3.13 1.73
C ASP A 60 -19.36 -3.94 1.30
N ALA A 61 -19.27 -5.21 1.71
CA ALA A 61 -18.23 -6.14 1.30
C ALA A 61 -18.23 -6.43 -0.21
N TYR A 62 -19.40 -6.47 -0.85
CA TYR A 62 -19.50 -6.62 -2.30
C TYR A 62 -19.06 -5.36 -3.02
N ILE A 63 -19.48 -4.18 -2.54
CA ILE A 63 -19.07 -2.89 -3.08
C ILE A 63 -17.55 -2.74 -2.98
N TYR A 64 -16.98 -3.09 -1.82
CA TYR A 64 -15.53 -3.10 -1.59
C TYR A 64 -14.82 -4.00 -2.59
N SER A 65 -15.28 -5.25 -2.76
CA SER A 65 -14.64 -6.21 -3.66
C SER A 65 -14.65 -5.74 -5.12
N ILE A 66 -15.78 -5.18 -5.57
CA ILE A 66 -15.91 -4.63 -6.93
C ILE A 66 -14.98 -3.43 -7.10
N PHE A 67 -15.00 -2.47 -6.16
CA PHE A 67 -14.14 -1.30 -6.22
C PHE A 67 -12.66 -1.69 -6.22
N TYR A 68 -12.27 -2.64 -5.36
CA TYR A 68 -10.90 -3.13 -5.26
C TYR A 68 -10.41 -3.77 -6.56
N LEU A 69 -11.26 -4.54 -7.24
CA LEU A 69 -10.94 -5.14 -8.53
C LEU A 69 -10.56 -4.09 -9.60
N PHE A 70 -11.28 -2.96 -9.63
CA PHE A 70 -10.96 -1.83 -10.51
C PHE A 70 -9.77 -1.02 -10.02
N PHE A 71 -9.51 -1.00 -8.72
CA PHE A 71 -8.40 -0.27 -8.14
C PHE A 71 -7.04 -0.94 -8.33
N ILE A 72 -6.99 -2.28 -8.44
CA ILE A 72 -5.73 -3.03 -8.62
C ILE A 72 -4.90 -2.48 -9.82
N PRO A 73 -5.45 -2.32 -11.04
CA PRO A 73 -4.71 -1.72 -12.15
C PRO A 73 -4.24 -0.29 -11.89
N ILE A 74 -5.04 0.52 -11.20
CA ILE A 74 -4.73 1.92 -10.88
C ILE A 74 -3.57 1.99 -9.88
N SER A 75 -3.63 1.19 -8.82
CA SER A 75 -2.56 1.10 -7.83
C SER A 75 -1.25 0.62 -8.46
N HIS A 76 -1.31 -0.40 -9.33
CA HIS A 76 -0.13 -0.87 -10.05
C HIS A 76 0.45 0.20 -10.97
N LEU A 77 -0.40 0.95 -11.69
CA LEU A 77 0.03 2.07 -12.52
C LEU A 77 0.78 3.12 -11.70
N LEU A 78 0.27 3.51 -10.52
CA LEU A 78 0.95 4.44 -9.62
C LEU A 78 2.34 3.91 -9.20
N GLN A 79 2.44 2.62 -8.85
CA GLN A 79 3.73 2.03 -8.49
C GLN A 79 4.72 2.01 -9.66
N CYS A 80 4.26 1.71 -10.88
CA CYS A 80 5.09 1.76 -12.08
C CYS A 80 5.58 3.20 -12.36
N LEU A 81 4.71 4.20 -12.25
CA LEU A 81 5.07 5.58 -12.57
C LEU A 81 6.02 6.21 -11.54
N PHE A 82 5.81 5.93 -10.24
CA PHE A 82 6.49 6.64 -9.16
C PHE A 82 7.60 5.84 -8.47
N VAL A 83 7.55 4.51 -8.51
CA VAL A 83 8.45 3.65 -7.72
C VAL A 83 9.38 2.83 -8.61
N TRP A 84 8.81 1.96 -9.45
CA TRP A 84 9.56 0.90 -10.11
C TRP A 84 9.95 1.19 -11.55
N GLY A 85 9.28 2.14 -12.20
CA GLY A 85 9.43 2.42 -13.63
C GLY A 85 8.45 1.60 -14.48
N TRP A 86 8.25 2.02 -15.72
CA TRP A 86 7.31 1.35 -16.63
C TRP A 86 7.80 -0.06 -17.03
N PRO A 87 7.04 -1.14 -16.72
CA PRO A 87 7.41 -2.49 -17.11
C PRO A 87 7.10 -2.74 -18.59
N ASN A 88 7.98 -3.47 -19.28
CA ASN A 88 7.75 -3.94 -20.64
C ASN A 88 8.00 -5.46 -20.71
N PRO A 89 6.96 -6.31 -20.86
CA PRO A 89 5.53 -6.00 -21.05
C PRO A 89 4.75 -5.69 -19.76
N TYR A 90 3.74 -4.80 -19.83
CA TYR A 90 2.93 -4.36 -18.67
C TYR A 90 2.00 -5.42 -18.10
N LEU A 91 1.27 -6.15 -18.97
CA LEU A 91 0.23 -7.08 -18.52
C LEU A 91 0.77 -8.20 -17.61
N PRO A 92 1.90 -8.86 -17.95
CA PRO A 92 2.48 -9.87 -17.06
C PRO A 92 2.99 -9.29 -15.73
N SER A 93 3.46 -8.05 -15.73
CA SER A 93 3.86 -7.35 -14.50
C SER A 93 2.66 -7.10 -13.58
N LEU A 94 1.54 -6.62 -14.15
CA LEU A 94 0.29 -6.42 -13.42
C LEU A 94 -0.20 -7.73 -12.78
N LEU A 95 -0.23 -8.81 -13.57
CA LEU A 95 -0.68 -10.12 -13.08
C LEU A 95 0.25 -10.70 -12.01
N SER A 96 1.55 -10.44 -12.08
CA SER A 96 2.52 -10.86 -11.06
C SER A 96 2.39 -10.07 -9.76
N ASN A 97 1.88 -8.84 -9.83
CA ASN A 97 1.64 -7.98 -8.67
C ASN A 97 0.21 -8.13 -8.09
N ALA A 98 -0.74 -8.67 -8.83
CA ALA A 98 -2.11 -8.87 -8.36
C ALA A 98 -2.21 -9.72 -7.06
N PRO A 99 -1.44 -10.81 -6.89
CA PRO A 99 -1.42 -11.56 -5.62
C PRO A 99 -0.96 -10.72 -4.42
N ILE A 100 -0.13 -9.71 -4.62
CA ILE A 100 0.33 -8.83 -3.53
C ILE A 100 -0.86 -8.05 -2.97
N GLY A 101 -1.68 -7.45 -3.84
CA GLY A 101 -2.89 -6.74 -3.43
C GLY A 101 -3.90 -7.67 -2.74
N LEU A 102 -4.17 -8.84 -3.32
CA LEU A 102 -5.12 -9.81 -2.75
C LEU A 102 -4.67 -10.35 -1.39
N THR A 103 -3.38 -10.64 -1.20
CA THR A 103 -2.86 -11.10 0.10
C THR A 103 -2.83 -9.98 1.13
N ALA A 104 -2.55 -8.73 0.73
CA ALA A 104 -2.66 -7.58 1.61
C ALA A 104 -4.12 -7.34 2.07
N MET A 105 -5.09 -7.49 1.17
CA MET A 105 -6.52 -7.44 1.50
C MET A 105 -6.89 -8.54 2.50
N ALA A 106 -6.52 -9.79 2.21
CA ALA A 106 -6.82 -10.92 3.08
C ALA A 106 -6.18 -10.75 4.48
N LEU A 107 -4.92 -10.30 4.53
CA LEU A 107 -4.23 -9.99 5.78
C LEU A 107 -4.97 -8.88 6.55
N GLY A 108 -5.38 -7.81 5.85
CA GLY A 108 -6.14 -6.72 6.44
C GLY A 108 -7.45 -7.19 7.04
N THR A 109 -8.26 -7.96 6.30
CA THR A 109 -9.53 -8.51 6.79
C THR A 109 -9.36 -9.38 8.02
N VAL A 110 -8.38 -10.30 8.00
CA VAL A 110 -8.12 -11.19 9.14
C VAL A 110 -7.65 -10.40 10.35
N LEU A 111 -6.75 -9.43 10.15
CA LEU A 111 -6.19 -8.63 11.23
C LEU A 111 -7.23 -7.70 11.85
N THR A 112 -8.06 -7.03 11.04
CA THR A 112 -9.20 -6.24 11.54
C THR A 112 -10.12 -7.12 12.36
N GLY A 113 -10.56 -8.27 11.84
CA GLY A 113 -11.46 -9.17 12.57
C GLY A 113 -10.86 -9.70 13.87
N TYR A 114 -9.54 -9.95 13.91
CA TYR A 114 -8.85 -10.37 15.12
C TYR A 114 -8.75 -9.23 16.15
N LEU A 115 -8.40 -8.02 15.72
CA LEU A 115 -8.27 -6.87 16.62
C LEU A 115 -9.62 -6.41 17.16
N ASP A 116 -10.68 -6.51 16.36
CA ASP A 116 -12.06 -6.24 16.80
C ASP A 116 -12.52 -7.26 17.86
N GLN A 117 -12.14 -8.53 17.73
CA GLN A 117 -12.49 -9.58 18.71
C GLN A 117 -11.87 -9.37 20.09
N ILE A 118 -10.74 -8.67 20.17
CA ILE A 118 -10.07 -8.38 21.45
C ILE A 118 -10.36 -6.96 21.94
N GLU A 119 -11.31 -6.26 21.31
CA GLU A 119 -11.67 -4.87 21.64
C GLU A 119 -10.42 -3.98 21.69
N PHE A 120 -9.52 -4.14 20.70
CA PHE A 120 -8.17 -3.56 20.74
C PHE A 120 -8.16 -2.03 20.93
N ASN A 121 -9.17 -1.33 20.41
CA ASN A 121 -9.30 0.12 20.63
C ASN A 121 -9.43 0.44 22.13
N GLU A 122 -10.29 -0.27 22.86
CA GLU A 122 -10.48 -0.07 24.31
C GLU A 122 -9.20 -0.39 25.09
N VAL A 123 -8.54 -1.50 24.73
CA VAL A 123 -7.25 -1.88 25.34
C VAL A 123 -6.18 -0.80 25.11
N MET A 124 -6.15 -0.19 23.93
CA MET A 124 -5.20 0.86 23.61
C MET A 124 -5.52 2.19 24.29
N GLU A 125 -6.79 2.55 24.40
CA GLU A 125 -7.24 3.72 25.15
C GLU A 125 -6.85 3.61 26.63
N ASP A 126 -7.11 2.46 27.24
CA ASP A 126 -6.71 2.19 28.62
C ASP A 126 -5.18 2.24 28.79
N PHE A 127 -4.43 1.62 27.87
CA PHE A 127 -2.96 1.66 27.90
C PHE A 127 -2.40 3.09 27.81
N LEU A 128 -2.93 3.90 26.89
CA LEU A 128 -2.52 5.30 26.71
C LEU A 128 -2.89 6.14 27.92
N ARG A 129 -4.06 5.91 28.51
CA ARG A 129 -4.48 6.58 29.74
C ARG A 129 -3.56 6.27 30.91
N ASP A 130 -3.15 5.01 31.06
CA ASP A 130 -2.31 4.54 32.18
C ASP A 130 -0.85 4.99 32.07
N HIS A 131 -0.29 5.03 30.86
CA HIS A 131 1.13 5.30 30.65
C HIS A 131 1.42 6.72 30.15
N PHE A 132 0.42 7.39 29.57
CA PHE A 132 0.52 8.71 28.98
C PHE A 132 -0.62 9.61 29.46
N ALA A 133 -0.77 9.74 30.78
CA ALA A 133 -1.76 10.61 31.42
C ALA A 133 -1.73 12.07 30.91
N MET A 134 -0.60 12.56 30.40
CA MET A 134 -0.48 13.89 29.78
C MET A 134 -1.15 13.98 28.40
N LEU A 135 -1.14 12.90 27.60
CA LEU A 135 -1.83 12.83 26.30
C LEU A 135 -3.34 12.60 26.49
N ALA A 136 -3.74 11.78 27.47
CA ALA A 136 -5.15 11.53 27.79
C ALA A 136 -5.87 12.76 28.41
N ALA A 137 -5.13 13.66 29.06
CA ALA A 137 -5.70 14.89 29.62
C ALA A 137 -5.97 15.98 28.56
N GLU A 138 -5.26 15.95 27.43
CA GLU A 138 -5.47 16.89 26.32
C GLU A 138 -6.76 16.56 25.55
N ASP A 139 -7.11 15.27 25.49
CA ASP A 139 -8.32 14.74 24.86
C ASP A 139 -9.63 15.12 25.61
N GLN A 140 -9.55 15.33 26.93
CA GLN A 140 -10.71 15.75 27.74
C GLN A 140 -10.88 17.29 27.83
N GLY A 141 -9.91 18.07 27.37
CA GLY A 141 -9.90 19.53 27.48
C GLY A 141 -10.52 20.28 26.30
N GLY A 142 -10.82 19.59 25.20
CA GLY A 142 -11.27 20.19 23.94
C GLY A 142 -12.61 19.62 23.47
N LYS A 143 -13.70 20.28 23.88
CA LYS A 143 -15.03 20.31 23.23
C LYS A 143 -15.57 19.00 22.62
N GLU A 144 -16.66 18.56 23.25
CA GLU A 144 -17.78 17.82 22.66
C GLU A 144 -18.05 18.19 21.18
N GLU A 145 -17.44 17.46 20.24
CA GLU A 145 -17.90 17.32 18.86
C GLU A 145 -17.76 15.83 18.50
N GLU A 146 -18.90 15.13 18.46
CA GLU A 146 -19.16 13.82 17.83
C GLU A 146 -18.03 12.78 17.82
N ASP A 147 -18.03 11.86 18.79
CA ASP A 147 -17.80 10.40 18.64
C ASP A 147 -16.81 9.89 17.57
N GLU A 148 -15.70 10.60 17.29
CA GLU A 148 -14.57 10.04 16.57
C GLU A 148 -13.66 9.28 17.55
N THR A 149 -14.15 8.14 18.05
CA THR A 149 -13.27 7.17 18.73
C THR A 149 -12.07 6.90 17.82
N THR A 150 -10.87 7.23 18.29
CA THR A 150 -9.65 7.07 17.50
C THR A 150 -9.51 5.60 17.10
N ASN A 151 -9.58 5.30 15.80
CA ASN A 151 -9.61 3.93 15.31
C ASN A 151 -8.19 3.35 15.20
N TYR A 152 -7.62 2.96 16.34
CA TYR A 152 -6.27 2.37 16.43
C TYR A 152 -6.12 1.11 15.59
N VAL A 153 -7.18 0.29 15.49
CA VAL A 153 -7.23 -0.88 14.61
C VAL A 153 -6.87 -0.49 13.17
N SER A 154 -7.45 0.60 12.65
CA SER A 154 -7.19 1.06 11.29
C SER A 154 -5.71 1.43 11.06
N TYR A 155 -5.05 2.07 12.04
CA TYR A 155 -3.63 2.38 11.93
C TYR A 155 -2.75 1.13 11.92
N VAL A 156 -3.00 0.18 12.82
CA VAL A 156 -2.25 -1.07 12.90
C VAL A 156 -2.40 -1.87 11.61
N VAL A 157 -3.64 -1.99 11.11
CA VAL A 157 -3.93 -2.71 9.86
C VAL A 157 -3.26 -2.02 8.67
N MET A 158 -3.29 -0.69 8.59
CA MET A 158 -2.61 0.06 7.54
C MET A 158 -1.09 -0.16 7.56
N ILE A 159 -0.46 -0.16 8.73
CA ILE A 159 0.98 -0.39 8.87
C ILE A 159 1.33 -1.82 8.47
N ALA A 160 0.60 -2.82 8.98
CA ALA A 160 0.87 -4.23 8.72
C ALA A 160 0.72 -4.57 7.23
N THR A 161 -0.38 -4.14 6.61
CA THR A 161 -0.63 -4.36 5.18
C THR A 161 0.34 -3.58 4.29
N GLY A 162 0.73 -2.37 4.69
CA GLY A 162 1.75 -1.57 4.00
C GLY A 162 3.14 -2.22 4.02
N LEU A 163 3.58 -2.72 5.18
CA LEU A 163 4.85 -3.46 5.30
C LEU A 163 4.83 -4.76 4.49
N TRP A 164 3.73 -5.51 4.55
CA TRP A 164 3.54 -6.72 3.75
C TRP A 164 3.65 -6.44 2.25
N GLY A 165 2.91 -5.43 1.77
CA GLY A 165 2.94 -5.00 0.38
C GLY A 165 4.31 -4.53 -0.06
N TYR A 166 5.04 -3.79 0.80
CA TYR A 166 6.41 -3.37 0.53
C TYR A 166 7.36 -4.57 0.34
N VAL A 167 7.38 -5.50 1.29
CA VAL A 167 8.27 -6.67 1.24
C VAL A 167 8.03 -7.48 -0.02
N LEU A 168 6.78 -7.80 -0.33
CA LEU A 168 6.46 -8.58 -1.54
C LEU A 168 6.78 -7.81 -2.82
N SER A 169 6.51 -6.50 -2.86
CA SER A 169 6.83 -5.67 -4.03
C SER A 169 8.34 -5.61 -4.27
N VAL A 170 9.15 -5.52 -3.22
CA VAL A 170 10.61 -5.62 -3.32
C VAL A 170 11.04 -6.99 -3.84
N LEU A 171 10.49 -8.09 -3.32
CA LEU A 171 10.84 -9.44 -3.75
C LEU A 171 10.49 -9.74 -5.21
N VAL A 172 9.38 -9.18 -5.71
CA VAL A 172 8.89 -9.42 -7.06
C VAL A 172 9.50 -8.47 -8.09
N ASN A 173 9.65 -7.18 -7.74
CA ASN A 173 9.99 -6.14 -8.70
C ASN A 173 11.45 -5.68 -8.65
N THR A 174 12.23 -6.07 -7.64
CA THR A 174 13.67 -5.74 -7.64
C THR A 174 14.37 -6.54 -8.75
N PRO A 175 15.12 -5.88 -9.65
CA PRO A 175 15.88 -6.57 -10.69
C PRO A 175 16.81 -7.59 -10.02
N LYS A 176 16.67 -8.87 -10.39
CA LYS A 176 17.62 -9.90 -9.96
C LYS A 176 18.98 -9.49 -10.50
N THR A 177 19.90 -9.10 -9.62
CA THR A 177 21.29 -8.89 -9.99
C THR A 177 21.83 -10.27 -10.34
N THR A 178 21.73 -10.65 -11.61
CA THR A 178 22.35 -11.86 -12.11
C THR A 178 23.84 -11.68 -11.88
N THR A 179 24.34 -12.29 -10.81
CA THR A 179 25.76 -12.33 -10.56
C THR A 179 26.34 -13.10 -11.74
N LYS A 180 27.06 -12.40 -12.64
CA LYS A 180 27.76 -12.93 -13.83
C LYS A 180 28.82 -14.03 -13.53
N LYS A 181 28.70 -14.74 -12.39
CA LYS A 181 29.57 -15.85 -12.04
C LYS A 181 29.12 -17.19 -12.63
N GLU A 182 27.82 -17.41 -12.86
CA GLU A 182 27.34 -18.71 -13.35
C GLU A 182 27.47 -18.93 -14.87
N GLU A 183 27.62 -17.88 -15.68
CA GLU A 183 27.88 -18.05 -17.12
C GLU A 183 29.33 -18.41 -17.45
N LYS A 184 30.30 -18.03 -16.59
CA LYS A 184 31.71 -18.43 -16.80
C LYS A 184 32.02 -19.87 -16.40
N GLU A 185 31.17 -20.52 -15.62
CA GLU A 185 31.36 -21.92 -15.19
C GLU A 185 30.69 -22.93 -16.13
N LYS A 186 29.90 -22.45 -17.10
CA LYS A 186 29.34 -23.29 -18.19
C LYS A 186 30.11 -23.19 -19.51
N GLU A 187 31.14 -22.32 -19.58
CA GLU A 187 32.01 -22.15 -20.74
C GLU A 187 33.49 -22.55 -20.47
N LEU A 188 33.79 -23.18 -19.33
CA LEU A 188 35.09 -23.78 -19.00
C LEU A 188 34.95 -25.29 -18.84
#